data_AF-A0A382A765-F1
#
_entry.id   AF-A0A382A765-F1
#
_cell.length_a   1.000
_cell.length_b   1.000
_cell.length_c   1.000
_cell.angle_alpha   90.00
_cell.angle_beta   90.00
_cell.angle_gamma   90.00
#
_symmetry.space_group_name_H-M   'P 1'
#
loop_
_entity.id
_entity.type
_entity.pdbx_description
1 polymer ?
#
loop_
_entity_poly.entity_id
_entity_poly.type
_entity_poly.pdbx_seq_one_letter_code
_entity_poly.pdbx_strand_id
1 'polypeptide(L)' 'MKKAVIEILYEDEPVLGSRTNGQYLVREYENEEELGGSFYKTLEEAEARVREYQEM' A
#
# COMPACT_ATOMS: atom_id res chain seq x y z
N MET A 1 -6.38 -16.28 2.06
CA MET A 1 -7.07 -15.09 2.60
C MET A 1 -6.35 -13.86 2.07
N LYS A 2 -7.05 -13.00 1.31
CA LYS A 2 -6.48 -11.78 0.76
C LYS A 2 -6.61 -10.65 1.76
N LYS A 3 -5.55 -9.87 1.93
CA LYS A 3 -5.50 -8.73 2.83
C LYS A 3 -4.66 -7.63 2.19
N ALA A 4 -5.13 -6.40 2.25
CA ALA A 4 -4.33 -5.24 1.90
C ALA A 4 -4.32 -4.24 3.06
N VAL A 5 -3.18 -3.58 3.28
CA VAL A 5 -3.01 -2.59 4.37
C VAL A 5 -2.47 -1.30 3.80
N ILE A 6 -2.95 -0.17 4.33
CA ILE A 6 -2.46 1.16 4.00
C ILE A 6 -1.47 1.58 5.07
N GLU A 7 -0.26 1.90 4.65
CA GLU A 7 0.82 2.43 5.48
C GLU A 7 0.97 3.92 5.11
N ILE A 8 0.85 4.80 6.10
CA ILE A 8 1.06 6.24 5.92
C ILE A 8 2.55 6.49 6.04
N LEU A 9 3.13 7.08 5.00
CA LEU A 9 4.55 7.39 4.92
C LEU A 9 4.77 8.82 5.37
N TYR A 10 5.66 9.02 6.33
CA TYR A 10 6.06 10.36 6.75
C TYR A 10 7.09 10.96 5.79
N GLU A 11 7.11 12.29 5.69
CA GLU A 11 8.13 12.99 4.90
C GLU A 11 9.53 12.53 5.36
N ASP A 12 10.36 12.13 4.39
CA ASP A 12 11.70 11.56 4.56
C ASP A 12 11.82 10.10 5.04
N GLU A 13 10.73 9.34 5.12
CA GLU A 13 10.82 7.90 5.42
C GLU A 13 11.27 7.11 4.17
N PRO A 14 12.44 6.45 4.20
CA PRO A 14 12.94 5.70 3.05
C PRO A 14 12.22 4.36 2.96
N VAL A 15 11.23 4.27 2.07
CA VAL A 15 10.60 2.98 1.75
C VAL A 15 11.33 2.37 0.57
N LEU A 16 11.80 1.12 0.73
CA LEU A 16 12.49 0.36 -0.31
C LEU A 16 13.67 1.11 -0.96
N GLY A 17 14.36 1.97 -0.19
CA GLY A 17 15.54 2.70 -0.64
C GLY A 17 15.27 3.86 -1.62
N SER A 18 14.01 4.29 -1.79
CA SER A 18 13.65 5.43 -2.65
C SER A 18 12.87 6.49 -1.87
N ARG A 19 13.02 7.76 -2.25
CA ARG A 19 12.13 8.83 -1.79
C ARG A 19 10.77 8.59 -2.43
N THR A 20 9.77 8.30 -1.62
CA THR A 20 8.43 7.98 -2.13
C THR A 20 7.80 9.24 -2.69
N ASN A 21 7.25 9.16 -3.91
CA ASN A 21 6.50 10.26 -4.53
C ASN A 21 5.03 10.31 -4.00
N GLY A 22 4.75 9.62 -2.90
CA GLY A 22 3.41 9.35 -2.38
C GLY A 22 3.44 9.20 -0.87
N GLN A 23 2.30 9.53 -0.25
CA GLN A 23 2.11 9.52 1.21
C GLN A 23 1.51 8.20 1.71
N TYR A 24 1.07 7.32 0.81
CA TYR A 24 0.38 6.08 1.16
C TYR A 24 1.00 4.91 0.40
N LEU A 25 1.45 3.89 1.11
CA LEU A 25 1.83 2.59 0.55
C LEU A 25 0.73 1.59 0.84
N VAL A 26 0.19 0.96 -0.19
CA VAL A 26 -0.68 -0.21 -0.01
C VAL A 26 0.18 -1.45 -0.15
N ARG A 27 0.22 -2.29 0.87
CA ARG A 27 0.85 -3.63 0.81
C ARG A 27 -0.22 -4.71 0.69
N GLU A 28 0.02 -5.65 -0.20
CA GLU A 28 -0.90 -6.73 -0.54
C GLU A 28 -0.36 -8.07 -0.08
N TYR A 29 -1.22 -8.84 0.58
CA TYR A 29 -0.90 -10.13 1.17
C TYR A 29 -1.90 -11.20 0.72
N GLU A 30 -1.38 -12.36 0.35
CA GLU A 30 -2.17 -13.56 0.09
C GLU A 30 -1.65 -14.72 0.94
N ASN A 31 -2.53 -15.30 1.76
CA ASN A 31 -2.15 -16.39 2.68
C ASN A 31 -0.96 -16.03 3.59
N GLU A 32 -0.94 -14.79 4.08
CA GLU A 32 0.11 -14.24 4.96
C GLU A 32 1.46 -13.98 4.25
N GLU A 33 1.58 -14.27 2.96
CA GLU A 33 2.76 -13.90 2.16
C GLU A 33 2.57 -12.51 1.51
N GLU A 34 3.58 -11.65 1.62
CA GLU A 34 3.61 -10.35 0.96
C GLU A 34 3.82 -10.54 -0.55
N LEU A 35 2.83 -10.16 -1.35
CA LEU A 35 2.92 -10.23 -2.81
C LEU A 35 3.55 -8.98 -3.41
N GLY A 36 3.38 -7.83 -2.75
CA GLY A 36 3.98 -6.57 -3.18
C GLY A 36 3.32 -5.34 -2.57
N GLY A 37 3.66 -4.17 -3.12
CA GLY A 37 3.05 -2.92 -2.70
C GLY A 37 3.09 -1.83 -3.76
N SER A 38 2.13 -0.91 -3.66
CA SER A 38 1.93 0.20 -4.60
C SER A 38 1.86 1.53 -3.84
N PHE A 39 2.46 2.58 -4.39
CA PHE A 39 2.45 3.92 -3.80
C PHE A 39 1.34 4.78 -4.38
N TYR A 40 0.65 5.50 -3.53
CA TYR A 40 -0.47 6.38 -3.85
C TYR A 40 -0.27 7.78 -3.27
N LYS A 41 -0.89 8.77 -3.91
CA LYS A 41 -0.77 10.17 -3.50
C LYS A 41 -1.85 10.55 -2.51
N THR A 42 -3.05 9.97 -2.64
CA THR A 42 -4.17 10.23 -1.76
C THR A 42 -4.63 8.98 -1.02
N LEU A 43 -5.29 9.19 0.13
CA LEU A 43 -5.91 8.10 0.89
C LEU A 43 -7.05 7.44 0.11
N GLU A 44 -7.80 8.20 -0.69
CA GLU A 44 -8.90 7.68 -1.51
C GLU A 44 -8.41 6.67 -2.55
N GLU A 45 -7.27 6.94 -3.21
CA GLU A 45 -6.66 5.99 -4.16
C GLU A 45 -6.18 4.72 -3.45
N ALA A 46 -5.56 4.88 -2.27
CA ALA A 46 -5.09 3.75 -1.46
C ALA A 46 -6.27 2.89 -0.95
N GLU A 47 -7.34 3.50 -0.46
CA GLU A 47 -8.55 2.80 -0.02
C GLU A 47 -9.23 2.07 -1.18
N ALA A 48 -9.32 2.69 -2.36
CA ALA A 48 -9.88 2.06 -3.54
C ALA A 48 -9.12 0.78 -3.89
N ARG A 49 -7.78 0.82 -3.86
CA ARG A 49 -6.96 -0.37 -4.10
C ARG A 49 -7.17 -1.47 -3.05
N VAL A 50 -7.24 -1.10 -1.76
CA VAL A 50 -7.48 -2.07 -0.69
C VAL A 50 -8.83 -2.76 -0.85
N ARG A 51 -9.88 -2.00 -1.17
CA ARG A 51 -11.21 -2.56 -1.43
C ARG A 51 -11.19 -3.50 -2.62
N GLU A 52 -10.64 -3.05 -3.76
CA GLU A 52 -10.51 -3.87 -4.96
C GLU A 52 -9.78 -5.20 -4.68
N TYR A 53 -8.65 -5.15 -3.98
CA TYR A 53 -7.85 -6.35 -3.70
C TYR A 53 -8.56 -7.34 -2.75
N GLN A 54 -9.30 -6.84 -1.78
CA GLN A 54 -9.99 -7.68 -0.79
C GLN A 54 -11.36 -8.19 -1.26
N GLU A 55 -12.01 -7.49 -2.19
CA GLU A 55 -13.29 -7.91 -2.80
C GLU A 55 -13.11 -8.88 -3.99
N MET A 56 -11.88 -9.03 -4.50
CA MET A 56 -11.48 -10.04 -5.51
C MET A 56 -11.35 -11.45 -4.92
#